data_AF-X1FBM1-F1
#
_entry.id   AF-X1FBM1-F1
#
_cell.length_a   1.000
_cell.length_b   1.000
_cell.length_c   1.000
_cell.angle_alpha   90.00
_cell.angle_beta   90.00
_cell.angle_gamma   90.00
#
_symmetry.space_group_name_H-M   'P 1'
#
loop_
_entity.id
_entity.type
_entity.pdbx_description
1 polymer ?
#
loop_
_entity_poly.entity_id
_entity_poly.type
_entity_poly.pdbx_seq_one_letter_code
_entity_poly.pdbx_strand_id
1 'polypeptide(L)'
;MRKKILSELERRYKFDKQFLEELEKYMIKVEEGKPIDNKEMTKKGWQFLAAIGYKYSEGPKHKELREEAKKWLIDRGFTPVDEYIFGDKRHRVDVAGFKITTIGVECGKVPKKRTDFLEKYFDKVVVFPYKKGERENGEKGCRRNNKKS
;
A
#
# COMPACT_ATOMS: atom_id res chain seq x y z
N MET A 1 -0.65 6.60 -25.21
CA MET A 1 -1.38 6.97 -23.97
C MET A 1 -0.52 7.86 -23.05
N ARG A 2 0.69 7.43 -22.67
CA ARG A 2 1.65 8.18 -21.83
C ARG A 2 1.93 9.64 -22.26
N LYS A 3 2.28 9.88 -23.53
CA LYS A 3 2.56 11.24 -24.04
C LYS A 3 1.40 12.23 -23.81
N LYS A 4 0.15 11.78 -23.97
CA LYS A 4 -1.05 12.61 -23.75
C LYS A 4 -1.22 13.00 -22.28
N ILE A 5 -0.84 12.11 -21.37
CA ILE A 5 -0.89 12.34 -19.92
C ILE A 5 0.19 13.36 -19.51
N LEU A 6 1.43 13.18 -19.97
CA LEU A 6 2.54 14.08 -19.66
C LEU A 6 2.29 15.52 -20.17
N SER A 7 1.77 15.67 -21.40
CA SER A 7 1.42 16.99 -21.93
C SER A 7 0.28 17.68 -21.16
N GLU A 8 -0.70 16.92 -20.66
CA GLU A 8 -1.78 17.48 -19.87
C GLU A 8 -1.31 17.90 -18.47
N LEU A 9 -0.33 17.18 -17.90
CA LEU A 9 0.31 17.53 -16.64
C LEU A 9 1.15 18.80 -16.74
N GLU A 10 1.96 18.91 -17.80
CA GLU A 10 2.74 20.10 -18.12
C GLU A 10 1.81 21.32 -18.24
N ARG A 11 0.70 21.16 -18.97
CA ARG A 11 -0.27 22.23 -19.22
C ARG A 11 -1.04 22.67 -17.95
N ARG A 12 -1.53 21.73 -17.14
CA ARG A 12 -2.41 22.03 -16.00
C ARG A 12 -1.67 22.41 -14.73
N TYR A 13 -0.55 21.75 -14.46
CA TYR A 13 0.15 21.87 -13.18
C TYR A 13 1.49 22.58 -13.30
N LYS A 14 1.91 22.94 -14.52
CA LYS A 14 3.17 23.63 -14.81
C LYS A 14 4.35 22.95 -14.14
N PHE A 15 4.35 21.62 -14.13
CA PHE A 15 5.51 20.88 -13.61
C PHE A 15 6.72 21.18 -14.47
N ASP A 16 7.88 21.27 -13.83
CA ASP A 16 9.13 21.45 -14.56
C ASP A 16 9.45 20.21 -15.41
N LYS A 17 10.22 20.44 -16.47
CA LYS A 17 10.56 19.41 -17.45
C LYS A 17 11.31 18.23 -16.82
N GLN A 18 12.15 18.49 -15.82
CA GLN A 18 12.91 17.45 -15.12
C GLN A 18 11.99 16.49 -14.36
N PHE A 19 10.94 17.00 -13.71
CA PHE A 19 9.93 16.19 -13.05
C PHE A 19 9.12 15.34 -14.04
N LEU A 20 8.76 15.89 -15.20
CA LEU A 20 8.02 15.16 -16.23
C LEU A 20 8.85 14.02 -16.84
N GLU A 21 10.16 14.24 -17.05
CA GLU A 21 11.09 13.21 -17.53
C GLU A 21 11.29 12.08 -16.48
N GLU A 22 11.37 12.42 -15.20
CA GLU A 22 11.35 11.41 -14.13
C GLU A 22 10.06 10.61 -14.14
N LEU A 23 8.91 11.29 -14.21
CA LEU A 23 7.61 10.65 -14.21
C LEU A 23 7.42 9.71 -15.41
N GLU A 24 7.91 10.10 -16.59
CA GLU A 24 7.89 9.26 -17.78
C GLU A 24 8.65 7.94 -17.58
N LYS A 25 9.84 7.98 -16.96
CA LYS A 25 10.63 6.77 -16.66
C LYS A 25 9.87 5.80 -15.75
N TYR A 26 9.13 6.32 -14.76
CA TYR A 26 8.31 5.50 -13.89
C TYR A 26 7.11 4.91 -14.63
N MET A 27 6.43 5.70 -15.45
CA MET A 27 5.34 5.19 -16.29
C MET A 27 5.80 4.07 -17.23
N ILE A 28 7.03 4.13 -17.75
CA ILE A 28 7.63 3.05 -18.55
C ILE A 28 7.87 1.80 -17.69
N LYS A 29 8.52 1.94 -16.52
CA LYS A 29 8.72 0.80 -15.59
C LYS A 29 7.37 0.14 -15.24
N VAL A 30 6.32 0.94 -15.08
CA VAL A 30 4.95 0.48 -14.82
C VAL A 30 4.37 -0.30 -15.99
N GLU A 31 4.47 0.23 -17.21
CA GLU A 31 4.02 -0.47 -18.43
C GLU A 31 4.75 -1.81 -18.61
N GLU A 32 6.01 -1.89 -18.18
CA GLU A 32 6.85 -3.09 -18.22
C GLU A 32 6.64 -4.04 -17.02
N GLY A 33 5.76 -3.70 -16.06
CA GLY A 33 5.51 -4.49 -14.85
C GLY A 33 6.69 -4.56 -13.87
N LYS A 34 7.65 -3.64 -13.97
CA LYS A 34 8.85 -3.58 -13.12
C LYS A 34 8.56 -2.82 -11.83
N PRO A 35 9.12 -3.25 -10.68
CA PRO A 35 8.98 -2.55 -9.42
C PRO A 35 9.66 -1.18 -9.48
N ILE A 36 9.03 -0.18 -8.85
CA ILE A 36 9.59 1.17 -8.66
C ILE A 36 10.23 1.23 -7.27
N ASP A 37 11.51 1.62 -7.19
CA ASP A 37 12.17 1.86 -5.90
C ASP A 37 11.64 3.16 -5.26
N ASN A 38 11.17 3.05 -4.02
CA ASN A 38 10.66 4.15 -3.21
C ASN A 38 11.67 5.28 -2.97
N LYS A 39 12.96 5.01 -3.11
CA LYS A 39 14.03 6.01 -2.93
C LYS A 39 14.27 6.88 -4.16
N GLU A 40 13.86 6.41 -5.33
CA GLU A 40 14.09 7.14 -6.58
C GLU A 40 12.96 8.16 -6.84
N MET A 41 11.75 7.96 -6.30
CA MET A 41 10.59 8.77 -6.68
C MET A 41 10.26 9.88 -5.67
N THR A 42 10.11 11.10 -6.18
CA THR A 42 9.72 12.27 -5.38
C THR A 42 8.29 12.14 -4.85
N LYS A 43 7.99 12.83 -3.72
CA LYS A 43 6.64 12.86 -3.11
C LYS A 43 5.53 13.23 -4.09
N LYS A 44 5.82 14.14 -5.04
CA LYS A 44 4.89 14.55 -6.10
C LYS A 44 4.61 13.44 -7.12
N GLY A 45 5.62 12.63 -7.44
CA GLY A 45 5.46 11.45 -8.32
C GLY A 45 4.54 10.39 -7.71
N TRP A 46 4.66 10.13 -6.40
CA TRP A 46 3.76 9.23 -5.68
C TRP A 46 2.31 9.71 -5.66
N GLN A 47 2.10 11.00 -5.39
CA GLN A 47 0.76 11.60 -5.41
C GLN A 47 0.12 11.49 -6.81
N PHE A 48 0.93 11.63 -7.86
CA PHE A 48 0.44 11.49 -9.22
C PHE A 48 0.07 10.04 -9.58
N LEU A 49 0.94 9.07 -9.27
CA LEU A 49 0.62 7.65 -9.48
C LEU A 49 -0.69 7.29 -8.76
N ALA A 50 -0.86 7.72 -7.51
CA ALA A 50 -2.11 7.51 -6.78
C ALA A 50 -3.33 8.16 -7.48
N ALA A 51 -3.17 9.35 -8.04
CA ALA A 51 -4.24 10.07 -8.75
C ALA A 51 -4.67 9.40 -10.06
N ILE A 52 -3.76 8.72 -10.76
CA ILE A 52 -4.09 7.93 -11.97
C ILE A 52 -4.54 6.50 -11.63
N GLY A 53 -4.84 6.21 -10.36
CA GLY A 53 -5.33 4.90 -9.93
C GLY A 53 -4.25 3.82 -9.89
N TYR A 54 -2.97 4.19 -9.82
CA TYR A 54 -1.90 3.23 -9.61
C TYR A 54 -2.07 2.60 -8.22
N LYS A 55 -2.50 1.34 -8.21
CA LYS A 55 -2.31 0.47 -7.05
C LYS A 55 -0.81 0.25 -6.91
N TYR A 56 -0.26 0.58 -5.75
CA TYR A 56 1.07 0.11 -5.36
C TYR A 56 1.15 -1.36 -5.75
N SER A 57 2.16 -1.75 -6.54
CA SER A 57 2.41 -3.16 -6.77
C SER A 57 2.70 -3.77 -5.41
N GLU A 58 1.67 -4.31 -4.79
CA GLU A 58 1.77 -5.10 -3.59
C GLU A 58 2.86 -6.14 -3.84
N GLY A 59 3.86 -6.19 -2.97
CA GLY A 59 4.92 -7.18 -3.11
C GLY A 59 4.30 -8.58 -3.15
N PRO A 60 4.85 -9.53 -3.94
CA PRO A 60 4.27 -10.86 -4.10
C PRO A 60 4.00 -11.55 -2.75
N LYS A 61 4.85 -11.31 -1.75
CA LYS A 61 4.68 -11.80 -0.37
C LYS A 61 3.47 -11.22 0.35
N HIS A 62 3.17 -9.93 0.18
CA HIS A 62 2.01 -9.31 0.81
C HIS A 62 0.72 -9.85 0.17
N LYS A 63 0.74 -10.07 -1.16
CA LYS A 63 -0.35 -10.74 -1.89
C LYS A 63 -0.60 -12.15 -1.37
N GLU A 64 0.46 -12.94 -1.20
CA GLU A 64 0.37 -14.28 -0.62
C GLU A 64 -0.24 -14.26 0.79
N LEU A 65 0.17 -13.33 1.65
CA LEU A 65 -0.41 -13.17 2.99
C LEU A 65 -1.89 -12.78 2.94
N ARG A 66 -2.32 -11.94 2.00
CA ARG A 66 -3.75 -11.61 1.82
C ARG A 66 -4.56 -12.82 1.38
N GLU A 67 -4.05 -13.61 0.44
CA GLU A 67 -4.71 -14.87 0.05
C GLU A 67 -4.79 -15.87 1.21
N GLU A 68 -3.72 -15.97 2.02
CA GLU A 68 -3.71 -16.79 3.23
C GLU A 68 -4.74 -16.31 4.26
N ALA A 69 -4.82 -14.99 4.48
CA ALA A 69 -5.81 -14.35 5.35
C ALA A 69 -7.24 -14.62 4.88
N LYS A 70 -7.51 -14.49 3.58
CA LYS A 70 -8.83 -14.78 3.00
C LYS A 70 -9.21 -16.24 3.20
N LYS A 71 -8.30 -17.17 2.90
CA LYS A 71 -8.52 -18.59 3.12
C LYS A 71 -8.82 -18.87 4.60
N TRP A 72 -8.03 -18.32 5.52
CA TRP A 72 -8.22 -18.46 6.96
C TRP A 72 -9.59 -17.97 7.45
N LEU A 73 -10.10 -16.88 6.86
CA LEU A 73 -11.44 -16.35 7.12
C LEU A 73 -12.54 -17.27 6.57
N ILE A 74 -12.41 -17.73 5.33
CA ILE A 74 -13.35 -18.64 4.68
C ILE A 74 -13.45 -19.96 5.45
N ASP A 75 -12.32 -20.54 5.85
CA ASP A 75 -12.25 -21.78 6.64
C ASP A 75 -12.97 -21.66 8.00
N ARG A 76 -13.23 -20.42 8.47
CA ARG A 76 -13.96 -20.10 9.71
C ARG A 76 -15.38 -19.60 9.48
N GLY A 77 -15.84 -19.62 8.23
CA GLY A 77 -17.19 -19.22 7.83
C GLY A 77 -17.42 -17.71 7.85
N PHE A 78 -16.39 -16.90 7.61
CA PHE A 78 -16.50 -15.47 7.36
C PHE A 78 -16.54 -15.19 5.85
N THR A 79 -17.20 -14.10 5.45
CA THR A 79 -17.10 -13.55 4.09
C THR A 79 -15.96 -12.52 4.02
N PRO A 80 -14.85 -12.78 3.30
CA PRO A 80 -13.75 -11.83 3.21
C PRO A 80 -14.01 -10.71 2.19
N VAL A 81 -13.47 -9.52 2.45
CA VAL A 81 -13.46 -8.35 1.56
C VAL A 81 -12.05 -7.77 1.54
N ASP A 82 -11.46 -7.68 0.34
CA ASP A 82 -10.13 -7.09 0.13
C ASP A 82 -10.17 -5.56 0.23
N GLU A 83 -9.12 -4.98 0.80
CA GLU A 83 -8.88 -3.53 0.88
C GLU A 83 -10.07 -2.75 1.46
N TYR A 84 -10.71 -3.32 2.49
CA TYR A 84 -11.92 -2.75 3.07
C TYR A 84 -11.66 -1.35 3.66
N ILE A 85 -12.38 -0.36 3.15
CA ILE A 85 -12.32 1.04 3.56
C ILE A 85 -13.45 1.32 4.55
N PHE A 86 -13.13 1.94 5.68
CA PHE A 86 -14.08 2.23 6.76
C PHE A 86 -13.85 3.60 7.41
N GLY A 87 -14.79 3.98 8.30
CA GLY A 87 -14.95 5.34 8.80
C GLY A 87 -15.36 6.30 7.69
N ASP A 88 -15.04 7.59 7.85
CA ASP A 88 -15.26 8.62 6.81
C ASP A 88 -14.30 8.46 5.60
N LYS A 89 -14.13 7.23 5.12
CA LYS A 89 -13.26 6.80 4.01
C LYS A 89 -11.77 7.11 4.22
N ARG A 90 -11.33 7.20 5.47
CA ARG A 90 -9.94 7.54 5.83
C ARG A 90 -9.09 6.34 6.23
N HIS A 91 -9.71 5.20 6.52
CA HIS A 91 -9.04 4.03 7.06
C HIS A 91 -9.25 2.82 6.17
N ARG A 92 -8.28 1.93 6.19
CA ARG A 92 -8.24 0.72 5.38
C ARG A 92 -7.61 -0.40 6.17
N VAL A 93 -8.15 -1.59 6.00
CA VAL A 93 -7.56 -2.87 6.43
C VAL A 93 -7.30 -3.73 5.20
N ASP A 94 -6.31 -4.61 5.24
CA ASP A 94 -5.91 -5.39 4.05
C ASP A 94 -6.99 -6.38 3.63
N VAL A 95 -7.58 -7.07 4.61
CA VAL A 95 -8.74 -7.94 4.44
C VAL A 95 -9.69 -7.74 5.63
N ALA A 96 -10.99 -7.61 5.40
CA ALA A 96 -12.01 -7.67 6.45
C ALA A 96 -12.85 -8.94 6.32
N GLY A 97 -13.16 -9.60 7.42
CA GLY A 97 -14.07 -10.74 7.50
C GLY A 97 -15.40 -10.37 8.13
N PHE A 98 -16.50 -10.68 7.47
CA PHE A 98 -17.85 -10.38 7.94
C PHE A 98 -18.64 -11.64 8.30
N LYS A 99 -19.27 -11.61 9.47
CA LYS A 99 -20.28 -12.54 9.96
C LYS A 99 -21.20 -11.75 10.92
N ILE A 100 -21.75 -12.40 11.95
CA ILE A 100 -22.35 -11.73 13.11
C ILE A 100 -21.32 -10.81 13.79
N THR A 101 -20.04 -11.18 13.74
CA THR A 101 -18.89 -10.37 14.17
C THR A 101 -18.05 -9.95 12.96
N THR A 102 -17.22 -8.93 13.17
CA THR A 102 -16.33 -8.33 12.18
C THR A 102 -14.88 -8.54 12.60
N ILE A 103 -14.04 -9.01 11.66
CA ILE A 103 -12.60 -9.20 11.88
C ILE A 103 -11.84 -8.31 10.91
N GLY A 104 -10.94 -7.47 11.42
CA GLY A 104 -9.96 -6.76 10.61
C GLY A 104 -8.67 -7.57 10.52
N VAL A 105 -8.15 -7.79 9.32
CA VAL A 105 -6.90 -8.52 9.09
C VAL A 105 -5.87 -7.62 8.41
N GLU A 106 -4.71 -7.49 9.06
CA GLU A 106 -3.56 -6.77 8.52
C GLU A 106 -2.45 -7.74 8.16
N CYS A 107 -1.76 -7.49 7.06
CA CYS A 107 -0.69 -8.31 6.53
C CYS A 107 0.68 -7.62 6.70
N GLY A 108 1.72 -8.40 6.93
CA GLY A 108 3.09 -7.90 6.97
C GLY A 108 3.48 -7.20 8.29
N LYS A 109 4.21 -6.08 8.20
CA LYS A 109 4.70 -5.36 9.38
C LYS A 109 3.66 -4.35 9.87
N VAL A 110 3.00 -4.70 10.97
CA VAL A 110 1.94 -3.89 11.54
C VAL A 110 2.41 -3.29 12.87
N PRO A 111 2.49 -1.96 13.01
CA PRO A 111 2.80 -1.33 14.29
C PRO A 111 1.66 -1.57 15.30
N LYS A 112 1.99 -1.75 16.58
CA LYS A 112 0.97 -1.94 17.65
C LYS A 112 -0.05 -0.79 17.71
N LYS A 113 0.39 0.46 17.50
CA LYS A 113 -0.52 1.61 17.42
C LYS A 113 -1.61 1.46 16.35
N ARG A 114 -1.33 0.72 15.26
CA ARG A 114 -2.30 0.44 14.20
C ARG A 114 -3.31 -0.63 14.67
N THR A 115 -2.86 -1.72 15.27
CA THR A 115 -3.77 -2.74 15.81
C THR A 115 -4.69 -2.17 16.89
N ASP A 116 -4.14 -1.38 17.83
CA ASP A 116 -4.91 -0.73 18.91
C ASP A 116 -5.98 0.25 18.36
N PHE A 117 -5.71 0.87 17.21
CA PHE A 117 -6.67 1.74 16.54
C PHE A 117 -7.78 0.92 15.86
N LEU A 118 -7.43 -0.18 15.20
CA LEU A 118 -8.38 -1.04 14.48
C LEU A 118 -9.35 -1.75 15.42
N GLU A 119 -8.93 -2.10 16.63
CA GLU A 119 -9.79 -2.72 17.66
C GLU A 119 -10.99 -1.85 18.08
N LYS A 120 -11.01 -0.56 17.69
CA LYS A 120 -12.18 0.31 17.87
C LYS A 120 -13.29 0.08 16.85
N TYR A 121 -12.99 -0.57 15.73
CA TYR A 121 -13.88 -0.72 14.58
C TYR A 121 -14.21 -2.18 14.25
N PHE A 122 -13.43 -3.13 14.76
CA PHE A 122 -13.61 -4.55 14.52
C PHE A 122 -13.68 -5.28 15.86
N ASP A 123 -14.50 -6.33 15.95
CA ASP A 123 -14.59 -7.18 17.15
C ASP A 123 -13.27 -7.89 17.43
N LYS A 124 -12.48 -8.14 16.38
CA LYS A 124 -11.14 -8.72 16.49
C LYS A 124 -10.23 -8.17 15.41
N VAL A 125 -8.96 -7.98 15.75
CA VAL A 125 -7.90 -7.68 14.79
C VAL A 125 -6.90 -8.83 14.77
N VAL A 126 -6.56 -9.31 13.58
CA VAL A 126 -5.58 -10.39 13.37
C VAL A 126 -4.47 -9.86 12.47
N VAL A 127 -3.23 -10.20 12.81
CA VAL A 127 -2.07 -9.86 11.99
C VAL A 127 -1.49 -11.12 11.39
N PHE A 128 -1.29 -11.13 10.08
CA PHE A 128 -0.54 -12.14 9.33
C PHE A 128 0.86 -11.58 9.07
N PRO A 129 1.84 -11.83 9.96
CA PRO A 129 3.17 -11.23 9.83
C PRO A 129 3.97 -11.88 8.71
N TYR A 130 4.94 -11.15 8.17
CA TYR A 130 5.98 -11.75 7.33
C TYR A 130 6.75 -12.84 8.10
N LYS A 131 7.14 -13.94 7.44
CA LYS A 131 7.96 -14.97 8.09
C LYS A 131 9.33 -14.40 8.44
N LYS A 132 9.95 -14.89 9.53
CA LYS A 132 11.29 -14.44 9.94
C LYS A 132 12.28 -14.61 8.78
N GLY A 133 12.93 -13.51 8.40
CA GLY A 133 13.89 -13.48 7.27
C GLY A 133 13.29 -13.00 5.95
N GLU A 134 11.96 -12.94 5.83
CA GLU A 134 11.27 -12.32 4.71
C GLU A 134 11.28 -10.80 4.90
N ARG A 135 12.41 -10.17 4.57
CA ARG A 135 12.40 -8.73 4.34
C ARG A 135 11.51 -8.47 3.13
N GLU A 136 10.57 -7.53 3.26
CA GLU A 136 10.17 -6.76 2.08
C GLU A 136 11.45 -6.25 1.44
N ASN A 137 11.67 -6.59 0.17
CA ASN A 137 12.57 -5.82 -0.66
C ASN A 137 12.00 -4.40 -0.73
N GLY A 138 12.30 -3.54 0.24
CA GLY A 138 11.74 -2.19 0.32
C GLY A 138 12.02 -1.37 1.57
N GLU A 139 12.15 -1.96 2.76
CA GLU A 139 12.24 -1.17 3.99
C GLU A 139 13.63 -1.26 4.65
N LYS A 140 14.57 -0.42 4.19
CA LYS A 140 15.54 0.15 5.14
C LYS A 140 14.78 1.18 5.95
N GLY A 141 14.39 0.80 7.16
CA GLY A 141 13.82 1.71 8.14
C GLY A 141 14.63 3.01 8.20
N CYS A 142 13.92 4.12 8.15
CA CYS A 142 14.47 5.44 8.40
C CYS A 142 15.09 5.43 9.80
N ARG A 143 16.40 5.18 9.90
CA ARG A 143 17.16 5.47 11.12
C ARG A 143 17.15 6.99 11.26
N ARG A 144 16.26 7.49 12.12
CA ARG A 144 16.40 8.84 12.66
C ARG A 144 17.74 8.87 13.40
N ASN A 145 18.71 9.57 12.83
CA ASN A 145 19.87 10.01 13.58
C ASN A 145 19.36 10.94 14.68
N ASN A 146 19.22 10.42 15.91
CA ASN A 146 19.22 11.28 17.06
C ASN A 146 20.63 11.86 17.17
N LYS A 147 20.80 13.10 16.70
CA LYS A 147 21.85 14.00 17.20
C LYS A 147 21.70 14.01 18.72
N LYS A 148 22.70 13.48 19.43
CA LYS A 148 22.95 13.89 20.81
C LYS A 148 23.80 15.16 20.76
N SER A 149 23.43 16.04 21.68
CA SER A 149 23.91 17.39 21.99
C SER A 149 25.42 17.55 22.01
#